data_AF-A0A0A0EKK6-F1
#
_entry.id   AF-A0A0A0EKK6-F1
#
_cell.length_a   1.000
_cell.length_b   1.000
_cell.length_c   1.000
_cell.angle_alpha   90.00
_cell.angle_beta   90.00
_cell.angle_gamma   90.00
#
_symmetry.space_group_name_H-M   'P 1'
#
loop_
_entity.id
_entity.type
_entity.pdbx_description
1 polymer ?
#
loop_
_entity_poly.entity_id
_entity_poly.type
_entity_poly.pdbx_seq_one_letter_code
_entity_poly.pdbx_strand_id
1 'polypeptide(L)'
;MPKFMYIYHGDASSVPATPEDQEAAMKAWGDWMAEVGPKLVDPGEPVGKSKSVTADGVLDEVANAAFGYSIIEVDTIEEACALAKGNPMVAGGGSVEVAEIMPIQM
;
A
#
# COMPACT_ATOMS: atom_id res chain seq x y z
N MET A 1 -9.41 16.64 -6.05
CA MET A 1 -8.19 16.37 -6.86
C MET A 1 -8.21 14.89 -7.26
N PRO A 2 -7.32 14.43 -8.16
CA PRO A 2 -7.17 13.00 -8.43
C PRO A 2 -6.89 12.24 -7.13
N LYS A 3 -7.38 11.01 -7.06
CA LYS A 3 -7.08 10.09 -5.96
C LYS A 3 -6.21 8.97 -6.49
N PHE A 4 -5.23 8.54 -5.71
CA PHE A 4 -4.36 7.43 -6.06
C PHE A 4 -4.46 6.36 -5.00
N MET A 5 -4.64 5.12 -5.44
CA MET A 5 -4.57 3.94 -4.59
C MET A 5 -3.11 3.51 -4.50
N TYR A 6 -2.63 3.37 -3.27
CA TYR A 6 -1.42 2.62 -2.96
C TYR A 6 -1.80 1.18 -2.68
N ILE A 7 -1.14 0.26 -3.38
CA ILE A 7 -1.23 -1.18 -3.11
C ILE A 7 0.14 -1.62 -2.63
N TYR A 8 0.18 -2.18 -1.44
CA TYR A 8 1.42 -2.61 -0.82
C TYR A 8 1.74 -4.03 -1.25
N HIS A 9 2.95 -4.27 -1.73
CA HIS A 9 3.44 -5.60 -2.06
C HIS A 9 4.68 -5.90 -1.24
N GLY A 10 4.75 -7.12 -0.73
CA GLY A 10 5.87 -7.60 0.05
C GLY A 10 5.93 -9.12 0.00
N ASP A 11 6.81 -9.68 0.81
CA ASP A 11 6.88 -11.13 1.04
C ASP A 11 6.99 -11.40 2.55
N ALA A 12 7.29 -12.65 2.92
CA ALA A 12 7.43 -13.04 4.32
C ALA A 12 8.52 -12.24 5.06
N SER A 13 9.53 -11.71 4.37
CA SER A 13 10.57 -10.86 4.95
C SER A 13 10.11 -9.44 5.25
N SER A 14 9.01 -8.99 4.64
CA SER A 14 8.38 -7.70 4.92
C SER A 14 7.56 -7.70 6.22
N VAL A 15 7.39 -8.86 6.87
CA VAL A 15 6.67 -9.00 8.14
C VAL A 15 7.67 -8.93 9.31
N PRO A 16 7.55 -7.94 10.21
CA PRO A 16 8.42 -7.84 11.37
C PRO A 16 8.30 -9.07 12.29
N ALA A 17 9.44 -9.72 12.58
CA ALA A 17 9.47 -11.02 13.26
C ALA A 17 9.49 -10.92 14.79
N THR A 18 10.04 -9.84 15.35
CA THR A 18 10.17 -9.63 16.79
C THR A 18 9.25 -8.50 17.28
N PRO A 19 8.88 -8.47 18.58
CA PRO A 19 8.11 -7.35 19.13
C PRO A 19 8.79 -5.99 18.94
N GLU A 20 10.12 -5.94 19.04
CA GLU A 20 10.90 -4.71 18.82
C GLU A 20 10.80 -4.23 17.36
N ASP A 21 10.93 -5.16 16.40
CA ASP A 21 10.76 -4.84 14.97
C ASP A 21 9.31 -4.42 14.66
N GLN A 22 8.32 -5.01 15.33
CA GLN A 22 6.92 -4.65 15.18
C GLN A 22 6.65 -3.23 15.70
N GLU A 23 7.19 -2.87 16.87
CA GLU A 23 7.09 -1.51 17.41
C GLU A 23 7.79 -0.49 16.51
N ALA A 24 8.98 -0.80 16.01
CA ALA A 24 9.70 0.05 15.06
C ALA A 24 8.92 0.24 13.76
N ALA A 25 8.33 -0.84 13.22
CA ALA A 25 7.49 -0.77 12.03
C ALA A 25 6.24 0.08 12.26
N MET A 26 5.51 -0.15 13.36
CA MET A 26 4.32 0.65 13.72
C MET A 26 4.68 2.15 13.84
N LYS A 27 5.83 2.46 14.44
CA LYS A 27 6.31 3.84 14.53
C LYS A 27 6.61 4.42 13.14
N ALA A 28 7.33 3.70 12.30
CA ALA A 28 7.67 4.16 10.95
C ALA A 28 6.40 4.41 10.10
N TRP A 29 5.38 3.55 10.23
CA TRP A 29 4.07 3.76 9.62
C TRP A 29 3.37 5.00 10.15
N GLY A 30 3.34 5.19 11.47
CA GLY A 30 2.78 6.39 12.09
C GLY A 30 3.48 7.69 11.65
N ASP A 31 4.81 7.69 11.60
CA ASP A 31 5.62 8.82 11.15
C ASP A 31 5.32 9.16 9.68
N TRP A 32 5.29 8.15 8.80
CA TRP A 32 4.97 8.34 7.38
C TRP A 32 3.54 8.87 7.18
N MET A 33 2.55 8.30 7.88
CA MET A 33 1.17 8.80 7.81
C MET A 33 1.06 10.25 8.27
N ALA A 34 1.81 10.64 9.30
CA ALA A 34 1.87 12.03 9.76
C ALA A 34 2.54 12.96 8.75
N GLU A 35 3.58 12.50 8.04
CA GLU A 35 4.26 13.26 6.98
C GLU A 35 3.34 13.49 5.77
N VAL A 36 2.61 12.46 5.33
CA VAL A 36 1.63 12.58 4.24
C VAL A 36 0.46 13.48 4.67
N GLY A 37 0.03 13.35 5.93
CA GLY A 37 -0.95 14.21 6.57
C GLY A 37 -2.31 14.21 5.86
N PRO A 38 -2.92 15.38 5.59
CA PRO A 38 -4.28 15.45 5.04
C PRO A 38 -4.41 14.93 3.61
N LYS A 39 -3.30 14.66 2.92
CA LYS A 39 -3.29 14.01 1.61
C LYS A 39 -3.65 12.53 1.71
N LEU A 40 -3.47 11.89 2.87
CA LEU A 40 -3.88 10.51 3.13
C LEU A 40 -5.37 10.49 3.48
N VAL A 41 -6.20 10.43 2.43
CA VAL A 41 -7.66 10.52 2.58
C VAL A 41 -8.30 9.21 3.04
N ASP A 42 -7.60 8.08 2.85
CA ASP A 42 -7.90 6.81 3.48
C ASP A 42 -6.57 6.17 3.93
N PRO A 43 -6.31 6.03 5.23
CA PRO A 43 -5.11 5.35 5.71
C PRO A 43 -5.10 3.86 5.32
N GLY A 44 -6.27 3.29 4.98
CA GLY A 44 -6.46 1.90 4.61
C GLY A 44 -6.09 0.92 5.72
N GLU A 45 -5.97 -0.35 5.35
CA GLU A 45 -5.74 -1.45 6.29
C GLU A 45 -4.84 -2.53 5.67
N PRO A 46 -4.15 -3.34 6.51
CA PRO A 46 -3.55 -4.59 6.06
C PRO A 46 -4.62 -5.54 5.49
N VAL A 47 -4.26 -6.33 4.49
CA VAL A 47 -5.15 -7.35 3.91
C VAL A 47 -4.62 -8.76 4.15
N GLY A 48 -5.54 -9.73 4.19
CA GLY A 48 -5.20 -11.14 4.34
C GLY A 48 -4.76 -11.79 3.04
N LYS A 49 -4.46 -13.10 3.10
CA LYS A 49 -4.12 -13.90 1.91
C LYS A 49 -5.20 -13.79 0.84
N SER A 50 -4.81 -13.31 -0.34
CA SER A 50 -5.70 -13.16 -1.49
C SER A 50 -5.76 -14.43 -2.35
N LYS A 51 -6.77 -14.49 -3.22
CA LYS A 51 -6.95 -15.52 -4.25
C LYS A 51 -7.19 -14.82 -5.59
N SER A 52 -6.78 -15.43 -6.69
CA SER A 52 -7.14 -14.94 -8.03
C SER A 52 -8.38 -15.66 -8.52
N VAL A 53 -9.37 -14.93 -9.03
CA VAL A 53 -10.59 -15.49 -9.62
C VAL A 53 -10.58 -15.17 -11.10
N THR A 54 -10.61 -16.21 -11.94
CA THR A 54 -10.61 -16.10 -13.41
C THR A 54 -11.82 -16.82 -13.98
N ALA A 55 -12.02 -16.74 -15.31
CA ALA A 55 -13.05 -17.50 -16.00
C ALA A 55 -12.85 -19.03 -15.87
N ASP A 56 -11.60 -19.47 -15.66
CA ASP A 56 -11.22 -20.88 -15.59
C ASP A 56 -11.25 -21.44 -14.16
N GLY A 57 -11.44 -20.59 -13.15
CA GLY A 57 -11.57 -21.02 -11.76
C GLY A 57 -10.93 -20.07 -10.74
N VAL A 58 -10.61 -20.62 -9.56
CA VAL A 58 -9.99 -19.88 -8.45
C VAL A 58 -8.58 -20.42 -8.19
N LEU A 59 -7.59 -19.53 -8.14
CA LEU A 59 -6.21 -19.83 -7.81
C LEU A 59 -5.92 -19.43 -6.36
N ASP A 60 -5.26 -20.32 -5.62
CA ASP A 60 -4.90 -20.11 -4.21
C ASP A 60 -3.70 -19.16 -4.01
N GLU A 61 -3.01 -18.83 -5.10
CA GLU A 61 -1.82 -17.98 -5.11
C GLU A 61 -2.02 -16.83 -6.10
N VAL A 62 -1.64 -15.63 -5.66
CA VAL A 62 -1.67 -14.41 -6.47
C VAL A 62 -0.22 -13.93 -6.59
N ALA A 63 0.26 -13.82 -7.83
CA ALA A 63 1.56 -13.22 -8.09
C ALA A 63 1.53 -11.75 -7.63
N ASN A 64 2.53 -11.33 -6.86
CA ASN A 64 2.59 -10.01 -6.22
C ASN A 64 1.29 -9.69 -5.43
N ALA A 65 0.87 -10.60 -4.56
CA ALA A 65 -0.29 -10.39 -3.71
C ALA A 65 -0.17 -9.06 -2.91
N ALA A 66 -1.31 -8.39 -2.72
CA ALA A 66 -1.38 -7.20 -1.87
C ALA A 66 -1.23 -7.57 -0.38
N PHE A 67 -0.56 -6.70 0.37
CA PHE A 67 -0.36 -6.75 1.82
C PHE A 67 -1.21 -5.70 2.55
N GLY A 68 -1.64 -4.67 1.85
CA GLY A 68 -2.53 -3.64 2.35
C GLY A 68 -2.78 -2.59 1.27
N TYR A 69 -3.49 -1.55 1.64
CA TYR A 69 -3.74 -0.41 0.76
C TYR A 69 -3.80 0.89 1.55
N SER A 70 -3.72 2.01 0.82
CA SER A 70 -4.15 3.34 1.28
C SER A 70 -4.65 4.13 0.08
N ILE A 71 -5.38 5.23 0.32
CA ILE A 71 -5.76 6.19 -0.72
C ILE A 71 -5.21 7.55 -0.36
N ILE A 72 -4.52 8.16 -1.32
CA ILE A 72 -4.05 9.54 -1.23
C ILE A 72 -4.75 10.44 -2.24
N GLU A 73 -4.83 11.73 -1.95
CA GLU A 73 -5.36 12.76 -2.84
C GLU A 73 -4.27 13.82 -3.08
N VAL A 74 -3.78 13.91 -4.32
CA VAL A 74 -2.71 14.81 -4.79
C VAL A 74 -2.96 15.19 -6.25
N ASP A 75 -2.22 16.16 -6.78
CA ASP A 75 -2.48 16.70 -8.12
C ASP A 75 -1.97 15.81 -9.26
N THR A 76 -0.89 15.06 -9.04
CA THR A 76 -0.27 14.22 -10.08
C THR A 76 0.26 12.88 -9.57
N ILE A 77 0.46 11.94 -10.50
CA ILE A 77 1.06 10.64 -10.17
C ILE A 77 2.52 10.77 -9.73
N GLU A 78 3.26 11.77 -10.18
CA GLU A 78 4.63 12.03 -9.74
C GLU A 78 4.67 12.43 -8.26
N GLU A 79 3.72 13.25 -7.80
CA GLU A 79 3.59 13.58 -6.38
C GLU A 79 3.19 12.35 -5.56
N ALA A 80 2.26 11.54 -6.08
CA ALA A 80 1.91 10.26 -5.46
C ALA A 80 3.12 9.33 -5.36
N CYS A 81 3.92 9.19 -6.41
CA CYS A 81 5.14 8.40 -6.39
C CYS A 81 6.19 8.96 -5.43
N ALA A 82 6.30 10.29 -5.31
CA ALA A 82 7.24 10.93 -4.39
C ALA A 82 6.91 10.60 -2.92
N LEU A 83 5.65 10.67 -2.53
CA LEU A 83 5.18 10.30 -1.19
C LEU A 83 5.34 8.78 -0.92
N ALA A 84 5.13 7.94 -1.93
CA ALA A 84 5.28 6.50 -1.82
C ALA A 84 6.72 6.06 -1.54
N LYS A 85 7.74 6.81 -2.00
CA LYS A 85 9.16 6.50 -1.75
C LYS A 85 9.53 6.51 -0.26
N GLY A 86 8.84 7.32 0.55
CA GLY A 86 9.01 7.37 2.00
C GLY A 86 8.23 6.31 2.77
N ASN A 87 7.42 5.49 2.08
CA ASN A 87 6.56 4.51 2.73
C ASN A 87 7.39 3.36 3.34
N PRO A 88 7.06 2.90 4.57
CA PRO A 88 7.80 1.81 5.23
C PRO A 88 7.81 0.50 4.44
N MET A 89 6.82 0.23 3.59
CA MET A 89 6.81 -0.94 2.70
C MET A 89 8.02 -0.92 1.74
N VAL A 90 8.36 0.25 1.19
CA VAL A 90 9.53 0.40 0.31
C VAL A 90 10.83 0.24 1.10
N ALA A 91 10.92 0.86 2.28
CA ALA A 91 12.09 0.76 3.14
C ALA A 91 12.34 -0.68 3.63
N GLY A 92 11.28 -1.47 3.81
CA GLY A 92 11.31 -2.88 4.20
C GLY A 92 11.60 -3.85 3.05
N GLY A 93 11.97 -3.37 1.87
CA GLY A 93 12.30 -4.20 0.71
C GLY A 93 11.11 -4.67 -0.13
N GLY A 94 9.89 -4.26 0.24
CA GLY A 94 8.69 -4.42 -0.58
C GLY A 94 8.56 -3.31 -1.62
N SER A 95 7.35 -3.15 -2.16
CA SER A 95 7.03 -2.09 -3.11
C SER A 95 5.64 -1.51 -2.88
N VAL A 96 5.41 -0.33 -3.45
CA VAL A 96 4.10 0.34 -3.52
C VAL A 96 3.74 0.46 -4.99
N GLU A 97 2.68 -0.22 -5.42
CA GLU A 97 2.04 0.06 -6.70
C GLU A 97 1.15 1.31 -6.53
N VAL A 98 1.31 2.28 -7.42
CA VAL A 98 0.59 3.56 -7.41
C VAL A 98 -0.35 3.60 -8.61
N ALA A 99 -1.65 3.64 -8.37
CA ALA A 99 -2.67 3.63 -9.42
C ALA A 99 -3.65 4.80 -9.25
N GLU A 100 -3.90 5.55 -10.32
CA GLU A 100 -4.95 6.58 -10.30
C GLU A 100 -6.34 5.93 -10.22
N ILE A 101 -7.17 6.41 -9.29
CA ILE A 101 -8.57 6.02 -9.17
C ILE A 101 -9.36 6.79 -10.21
N MET A 102 -9.64 6.13 -11.34
CA MET A 102 -10.43 6.71 -12.43
C MET A 102 -11.92 6.71 -12.05
N PRO A 103 -12.59 7.88 -12.00
CA PRO A 103 -14.03 7.95 -11.75
C PRO A 103 -14.79 7.31 -12.91
N ILE A 104 -15.79 6.48 -12.59
CA ILE A 104 -16.71 5.94 -13.60
C ILE A 104 -17.55 7.11 -14.16
N GLN A 105 -17.44 7.34 -15.46
CA GLN A 105 -18.38 8.20 -16.18
C GLN A 105 -19.61 7.36 -16.48
N MET A 106 -20.69 7.59 -15.73
CA MET A 106 -22.02 7.03 -15.98
C MET A 106 -22.82 7.92 -16.92
#